data_AF-A0A6S4HG35-F1
#
_entry.id   AF-A0A6S4HG35-F1
#
_cell.length_a   1.000
_cell.length_b   1.000
_cell.length_c   1.000
_cell.angle_alpha   90.00
_cell.angle_beta   90.00
_cell.angle_gamma   90.00
#
_symmetry.space_group_name_H-M   'P 1'
#
loop_
_entity.id
_entity.type
_entity.pdbx_description
1 polymer ?
#
loop_
_entity_poly.entity_id
_entity_poly.type
_entity_poly.pdbx_seq_one_letter_code
_entity_poly.pdbx_strand_id
1 'polypeptide(L)'
;FNEKRGLVPYNFLEPLDIVTMTSKPMQIEPVNDDIPAPPRRAPPSRPVGTEGLKTVNAETSNTSEFSGCVVKVHFQFTIAISISPGQPYGVILQMISSKLKLPASTLTLRYAKKGLDERVIIEDSEMEAVWNSVKDGRLTLWCSVTEDKRVPHEKVVALYSYDSTTPEDLVFKQGNVITV
;
A
#
# COMPACT_ATOMS: atom_id res chain seq x y z
N PHE A 1 15.59 8.01 24.57
CA PHE A 1 15.81 7.44 25.91
C PHE A 1 15.28 8.41 26.96
N ASN A 2 14.40 7.96 27.88
CA ASN A 2 13.79 8.78 28.96
C ASN A 2 13.26 10.17 28.54
N GLU A 3 12.73 10.30 27.32
CA GLU A 3 12.23 11.57 26.74
C GLU A 3 13.24 12.74 26.70
N LYS A 4 14.50 12.50 27.04
CA LYS A 4 15.58 13.49 27.00
C LYS A 4 16.16 13.58 25.59
N ARG A 5 16.39 14.81 25.13
CA ARG A 5 16.96 15.15 23.82
C ARG A 5 18.27 15.92 24.05
N GLY A 6 19.27 15.66 23.23
CA GLY A 6 20.58 16.32 23.30
C GLY A 6 21.51 15.80 22.22
N LEU A 7 22.66 16.45 22.05
CA LEU A 7 23.71 16.02 21.14
C LEU A 7 24.34 14.72 21.64
N VAL A 8 24.67 13.82 20.71
CA VAL A 8 25.27 12.51 21.01
C VAL A 8 26.56 12.37 20.20
N PRO A 9 27.72 12.20 20.85
CA PRO A 9 28.96 11.94 20.14
C PRO A 9 28.96 10.57 19.44
N TYR A 10 29.17 10.55 18.11
CA TYR A 10 29.12 9.33 17.29
C TYR A 10 30.14 8.24 17.67
N ASN A 11 31.31 8.62 18.21
CA ASN A 11 32.38 7.67 18.60
C ASN A 11 31.98 6.71 19.73
N PHE A 12 30.82 6.93 20.35
CA PHE A 12 30.31 6.15 21.47
C PHE A 12 29.23 5.16 21.05
N LEU A 13 28.91 5.09 19.76
CA LEU A 13 27.73 4.42 19.24
C LEU A 13 28.10 3.33 18.25
N GLU A 14 27.38 2.21 18.29
CA GLU A 14 27.41 1.17 17.25
C GLU A 14 26.02 1.03 16.60
N PRO A 15 25.94 0.92 15.25
CA PRO A 15 24.70 0.62 14.55
C PRO A 15 24.12 -0.73 14.96
N LEU A 16 22.80 -0.80 15.20
CA LEU A 16 22.12 -2.07 15.39
C LEU A 16 21.72 -2.66 14.04
N ASP A 17 22.49 -3.66 13.58
CA ASP A 17 22.08 -4.46 12.43
C ASP A 17 20.87 -5.34 12.79
N ILE A 18 19.73 -5.02 12.18
CA ILE A 18 18.42 -5.65 12.40
C ILE A 18 18.38 -7.12 11.92
N VAL A 19 19.47 -7.61 11.31
CA VAL A 19 19.52 -8.87 10.54
C VAL A 19 19.71 -10.12 11.42
N THR A 20 20.07 -9.98 12.69
CA THR A 20 20.47 -11.12 13.54
C THR A 20 19.34 -11.86 14.27
N MET A 21 18.07 -11.47 14.11
CA MET A 21 16.94 -12.10 14.82
C MET A 21 16.12 -13.11 13.99
N THR A 22 16.49 -13.43 12.75
CA THR A 22 15.78 -14.44 11.93
C THR A 22 16.73 -15.30 11.10
N SER A 23 17.29 -16.37 11.67
CA SER A 23 17.79 -17.50 10.89
C SER A 23 17.91 -18.78 11.74
N LYS A 24 16.78 -19.48 11.90
CA LYS A 24 16.82 -20.95 11.95
C LYS A 24 16.32 -21.45 10.60
N PRO A 25 17.18 -22.00 9.72
CA PRO A 25 16.68 -22.73 8.56
C PRO A 25 16.01 -24.01 9.06
N MET A 26 14.69 -24.06 8.92
CA MET A 26 13.89 -25.27 9.06
C MET A 26 14.32 -26.23 7.96
N GLN A 27 14.89 -27.39 8.35
CA GLN A 27 15.13 -28.47 7.40
C GLN A 27 13.78 -28.98 6.89
N ILE A 28 13.63 -28.99 5.56
CA ILE A 28 12.49 -29.56 4.87
C ILE A 28 12.86 -31.02 4.59
N GLU A 29 12.29 -31.95 5.36
CA GLU A 29 12.20 -33.34 4.90
C GLU A 29 11.20 -33.42 3.73
N PRO A 30 11.41 -34.32 2.76
CA PRO A 30 10.53 -34.44 1.60
C PRO A 30 9.16 -34.96 2.04
N VAL A 31 8.19 -34.04 2.16
CA VAL A 31 6.78 -34.37 2.36
C VAL A 31 6.25 -35.01 1.07
N ASN A 32 5.75 -36.24 1.19
CA ASN A 32 5.07 -36.95 0.11
C ASN A 32 3.97 -36.09 -0.53
N ASP A 33 4.03 -35.97 -1.85
CA ASP A 33 3.24 -35.08 -2.68
C ASP A 33 1.85 -35.67 -3.01
N ASP A 34 1.10 -36.10 -2.00
CA ASP A 34 -0.26 -36.63 -2.16
C ASP A 34 -1.31 -35.52 -2.03
N ILE A 35 -1.27 -34.56 -2.98
CA ILE A 35 -2.34 -33.58 -3.15
C ILE A 35 -3.44 -34.23 -4.02
N PRO A 36 -4.68 -34.36 -3.53
CA PRO A 36 -5.77 -34.90 -4.32
C PRO A 36 -6.05 -34.02 -5.53
N ALA A 37 -6.23 -34.64 -6.69
CA ALA A 37 -6.49 -33.94 -7.94
C ALA A 37 -7.71 -33.00 -7.79
N PRO A 38 -7.65 -31.78 -8.35
CA PRO A 38 -8.75 -30.83 -8.25
C PRO A 38 -10.04 -31.39 -8.87
N PRO A 39 -11.21 -31.02 -8.32
CA PRO A 39 -12.49 -31.55 -8.77
C PRO A 39 -12.73 -31.24 -10.26
N ARG A 40 -12.91 -32.30 -11.05
CA ARG A 40 -13.18 -32.23 -12.49
C ARG A 40 -14.64 -31.87 -12.75
N ARG A 41 -15.06 -30.65 -12.41
CA ARG A 41 -16.37 -30.15 -12.82
C ARG A 41 -16.26 -29.48 -14.19
N ALA A 42 -17.16 -29.84 -15.12
CA ALA A 42 -17.21 -29.17 -16.41
C ALA A 42 -17.47 -27.67 -16.21
N PRO A 43 -16.75 -26.78 -16.93
CA PRO A 43 -16.98 -25.35 -16.85
C PRO A 43 -18.43 -25.02 -17.22
N PRO A 44 -19.04 -24.00 -16.59
CA PRO A 44 -20.39 -23.57 -16.93
C PRO A 44 -20.47 -23.15 -18.39
N SER A 45 -21.61 -23.46 -19.03
CA SER A 45 -21.84 -23.14 -20.44
C SER A 45 -21.80 -21.63 -20.68
N ARG A 46 -21.20 -21.23 -21.80
CA ARG A 46 -21.17 -19.84 -22.29
C ARG A 46 -22.61 -19.34 -22.44
N PRO A 47 -22.97 -18.15 -21.90
CA PRO A 47 -24.29 -17.58 -22.16
C PRO A 47 -24.48 -17.36 -23.66
N VAL A 48 -25.65 -17.77 -24.15
CA VAL A 48 -26.04 -17.61 -25.56
C VAL A 48 -26.14 -16.12 -25.86
N GLY A 49 -25.31 -15.63 -26.78
CA GLY A 49 -25.47 -14.30 -27.35
C GLY A 49 -26.72 -14.30 -28.24
N THR A 50 -27.78 -13.62 -27.80
CA THR A 50 -28.92 -13.33 -28.67
C THR A 50 -28.51 -12.28 -29.69
N GLU A 51 -28.10 -12.73 -30.87
CA GLU A 51 -27.99 -11.89 -32.05
C GLU A 51 -29.38 -11.78 -32.71
N GLY A 52 -29.99 -10.59 -32.58
CA GLY A 52 -30.97 -10.07 -33.55
C GLY A 52 -32.46 -10.21 -33.22
N LEU A 53 -33.03 -9.25 -32.48
CA LEU A 53 -34.33 -8.66 -32.85
C LEU A 53 -34.48 -7.25 -32.29
N LYS A 54 -34.86 -6.32 -33.18
CA LYS A 54 -35.11 -4.91 -32.89
C LYS A 54 -36.41 -4.70 -32.10
N THR A 55 -36.39 -3.68 -31.24
CA THR A 55 -37.51 -2.84 -30.77
C THR A 55 -38.74 -3.52 -30.18
N VAL A 56 -38.81 -3.58 -28.83
CA VAL A 56 -40.02 -3.23 -28.07
C VAL A 56 -39.57 -2.50 -26.80
N ASN A 57 -40.11 -1.31 -26.59
CA ASN A 57 -39.99 -0.54 -25.35
C ASN A 57 -40.57 -1.35 -24.19
N ALA A 58 -39.76 -1.62 -23.17
CA ALA A 58 -40.24 -2.10 -21.87
C ALA A 58 -39.69 -1.16 -20.81
N GLU A 59 -40.63 -0.45 -20.19
CA GLU A 59 -40.43 0.55 -19.16
C GLU A 59 -39.82 -0.06 -17.90
N THR A 60 -38.76 0.59 -17.42
CA THR A 60 -38.53 0.93 -16.01
C THR A 60 -38.73 -0.18 -14.98
N SER A 61 -37.70 -1.02 -14.81
CA SER A 61 -37.28 -1.38 -13.45
C SER A 61 -36.16 -0.44 -13.05
N ASN A 62 -36.47 0.50 -12.15
CA ASN A 62 -35.54 1.40 -11.49
C ASN A 62 -34.43 0.60 -10.78
N THR A 63 -33.42 0.21 -11.53
CA THR A 63 -32.12 -0.15 -10.99
C THR A 63 -31.41 1.18 -10.94
N SER A 64 -31.31 1.78 -9.74
CA SER A 64 -30.53 3.00 -9.50
C SER A 64 -29.27 2.93 -10.37
N GLU A 65 -29.23 3.78 -11.40
CA GLU A 65 -28.10 3.87 -12.33
C GLU A 65 -26.88 4.19 -11.48
N PHE A 66 -26.11 3.17 -11.10
CA PHE A 66 -24.82 3.34 -10.47
C PHE A 66 -23.90 3.91 -11.54
N SER A 67 -23.95 5.23 -11.72
CA SER A 67 -23.01 6.03 -12.53
C SER A 67 -21.64 6.13 -11.85
N GLY A 68 -21.25 5.08 -11.13
CA GLY A 68 -19.98 4.96 -10.44
C GLY A 68 -18.93 4.29 -11.32
N CYS A 69 -17.69 4.73 -11.20
CA CYS A 69 -16.52 4.08 -11.76
C CYS A 69 -16.01 3.01 -10.78
N VAL A 70 -15.68 1.83 -11.28
CA VAL A 70 -15.03 0.79 -10.49
C VAL A 70 -13.52 1.04 -10.49
N VAL A 71 -12.99 1.47 -9.36
CA VAL A 71 -11.56 1.69 -9.16
C VAL A 71 -10.93 0.42 -8.60
N LYS A 72 -10.11 -0.24 -9.42
CA LYS A 72 -9.29 -1.38 -9.05
C LYS A 72 -7.96 -0.89 -8.50
N VAL A 73 -7.67 -1.21 -7.25
CA VAL A 73 -6.45 -0.77 -6.55
C VAL A 73 -5.57 -1.97 -6.30
N HIS A 74 -4.40 -1.98 -6.92
CA HIS A 74 -3.36 -2.98 -6.74
C HIS A 74 -2.45 -2.58 -5.58
N PHE A 75 -2.52 -3.31 -4.47
CA PHE A 75 -1.60 -3.25 -3.33
C PHE A 75 -0.87 -4.61 -3.21
N GLN A 76 -0.53 -5.07 -1.99
CA GLN A 76 -0.14 -6.46 -1.73
C GLN A 76 -1.21 -7.47 -2.20
N PHE A 77 -2.46 -7.01 -2.22
CA PHE A 77 -3.61 -7.68 -2.82
C PHE A 77 -4.39 -6.66 -3.65
N THR A 78 -5.35 -7.13 -4.46
CA THR A 78 -6.15 -6.23 -5.29
C THR A 78 -7.53 -6.03 -4.66
N ILE A 79 -7.94 -4.77 -4.49
CA ILE A 79 -9.31 -4.42 -4.10
C ILE A 79 -10.03 -3.68 -5.23
N ALA A 80 -11.35 -3.71 -5.21
CA ALA A 80 -12.18 -2.92 -6.11
C ALA A 80 -13.18 -2.10 -5.28
N ILE A 81 -13.30 -0.81 -5.59
CA ILE A 81 -14.20 0.11 -4.92
C ILE A 81 -14.95 0.95 -5.95
N SER A 82 -16.22 1.25 -5.69
CA SER A 82 -17.02 2.10 -6.57
C SER A 82 -16.90 3.55 -6.12
N ILE A 83 -16.49 4.44 -7.02
CA ILE A 83 -16.32 5.87 -6.77
C ILE A 83 -17.00 6.65 -7.89
N SER A 84 -17.71 7.73 -7.57
CA SER A 84 -18.23 8.65 -8.59
C SER A 84 -17.06 9.24 -9.40
N PRO A 85 -17.18 9.39 -10.73
CA PRO A 85 -16.15 10.06 -11.53
C PRO A 85 -16.02 11.54 -11.13
N GLY A 86 -14.85 12.14 -11.37
CA GLY A 86 -14.58 13.56 -11.09
C GLY A 86 -14.31 13.90 -9.62
N GLN A 87 -14.17 12.90 -8.74
CA GLN A 87 -13.76 13.17 -7.35
C GLN A 87 -12.32 13.65 -7.27
N PRO A 88 -11.98 14.52 -6.31
CA PRO A 88 -10.59 14.94 -6.08
C PRO A 88 -9.76 13.80 -5.47
N TYR A 89 -8.43 13.91 -5.59
CA TYR A 89 -7.49 12.90 -5.10
C TYR A 89 -7.69 12.58 -3.60
N GLY A 90 -7.86 13.62 -2.77
CA GLY A 90 -8.07 13.44 -1.33
C GLY A 90 -9.28 12.55 -0.99
N VAL A 91 -10.38 12.64 -1.74
CA VAL A 91 -11.58 11.81 -1.52
C VAL A 91 -11.32 10.36 -1.92
N ILE A 92 -10.65 10.13 -3.05
CA ILE A 92 -10.26 8.77 -3.46
C ILE A 92 -9.32 8.16 -2.44
N LEU A 93 -8.31 8.90 -2.03
CA LEU A 93 -7.32 8.44 -1.06
C LEU A 93 -8.00 8.06 0.25
N GLN A 94 -8.98 8.84 0.72
CA GLN A 94 -9.77 8.52 1.92
C GLN A 94 -10.66 7.28 1.75
N MET A 95 -11.28 7.08 0.59
CA MET A 95 -12.05 5.85 0.33
C MET A 95 -11.15 4.61 0.33
N ILE A 96 -9.96 4.71 -0.27
CA ILE A 96 -8.98 3.62 -0.32
C ILE A 96 -8.40 3.38 1.07
N SER A 97 -8.07 4.43 1.81
CA SER A 97 -7.51 4.35 3.17
C SER A 97 -8.48 3.62 4.11
N SER A 98 -9.76 4.00 4.07
CA SER A 98 -10.84 3.36 4.83
C SER A 98 -11.00 1.88 4.46
N LYS A 99 -10.91 1.55 3.16
CA LYS A 99 -11.00 0.17 2.66
C LYS A 99 -9.80 -0.69 3.01
N LEU A 100 -8.60 -0.12 3.02
CA LEU A 100 -7.36 -0.80 3.41
C LEU A 100 -7.13 -0.79 4.93
N LYS A 101 -7.91 -0.02 5.69
CA LYS A 101 -7.72 0.24 7.13
C LYS A 101 -6.32 0.79 7.44
N LEU A 102 -5.81 1.65 6.56
CA LEU A 102 -4.52 2.32 6.68
C LEU A 102 -4.73 3.83 6.68
N PRO A 103 -3.87 4.62 7.35
CA PRO A 103 -3.99 6.07 7.34
C PRO A 103 -3.63 6.64 5.96
N ALA A 104 -4.43 7.59 5.46
CA ALA A 104 -4.25 8.21 4.14
C ALA A 104 -2.87 8.85 3.95
N SER A 105 -2.24 9.35 5.04
CA SER A 105 -0.89 9.93 5.02
C SER A 105 0.22 8.95 4.66
N THR A 106 -0.02 7.64 4.82
CA THR A 106 0.97 6.59 4.52
C THR A 106 0.77 5.98 3.13
N LEU A 107 -0.29 6.35 2.43
CA LEU A 107 -0.64 5.77 1.14
C LEU A 107 -0.23 6.69 0.00
N THR A 108 0.43 6.11 -0.99
CA THR A 108 0.72 6.78 -2.26
C THR A 108 0.06 6.04 -3.39
N LEU A 109 -0.74 6.74 -4.18
CA LEU A 109 -1.41 6.18 -5.35
C LEU A 109 -0.64 6.51 -6.63
N ARG A 110 -0.63 5.56 -7.54
CA ARG A 110 -0.03 5.67 -8.86
C ARG A 110 -1.01 5.18 -9.92
N TYR A 111 -0.93 5.74 -11.12
CA TYR A 111 -1.71 5.31 -12.27
C TYR A 111 -0.82 5.11 -13.49
N ALA A 112 -1.32 4.33 -14.45
CA ALA A 112 -0.65 4.15 -15.73
C ALA A 112 -1.12 5.25 -16.69
N LYS A 113 -0.20 6.13 -17.10
CA LYS A 113 -0.52 7.21 -18.04
C LYS A 113 -0.53 6.67 -19.47
N LYS A 114 -1.47 7.15 -20.30
CA LYS A 114 -1.57 6.71 -21.69
C LYS A 114 -0.32 7.14 -22.48
N GLY A 115 0.52 6.17 -22.85
CA GLY A 115 1.75 6.39 -23.64
C GLY A 115 3.05 6.27 -22.84
N LEU A 116 2.98 6.10 -21.51
CA LEU A 116 4.15 5.85 -20.67
C LEU A 116 3.96 4.50 -19.97
N ASP A 117 4.95 3.60 -20.08
CA ASP A 117 4.91 2.30 -19.38
C ASP A 117 5.20 2.47 -17.87
N GLU A 118 5.74 3.62 -17.49
CA GLU A 118 6.00 3.99 -16.11
C GLU A 118 4.74 4.50 -15.39
N ARG A 119 4.61 4.13 -14.11
CA ARG A 119 3.49 4.53 -13.25
C ARG A 119 3.79 5.88 -12.60
N VAL A 120 2.91 6.84 -12.83
CA VAL A 120 3.06 8.21 -12.32
C VAL A 120 2.34 8.36 -10.98
N ILE A 121 2.93 9.11 -10.04
CA ILE A 121 2.32 9.43 -8.75
C ILE A 121 1.16 10.40 -8.98
N ILE A 122 -0.01 10.11 -8.41
CA ILE A 122 -1.19 10.96 -8.57
C ILE A 122 -1.06 12.19 -7.68
N GLU A 123 -1.04 13.36 -8.29
CA GLU A 123 -1.21 14.66 -7.62
C GLU A 123 -2.59 15.25 -7.96
N ASP A 124 -3.05 16.24 -7.19
CA ASP A 124 -4.33 16.92 -7.44
C ASP A 124 -4.44 17.48 -8.86
N SER A 125 -3.34 17.98 -9.42
CA SER A 125 -3.29 18.51 -10.79
C SER A 125 -3.41 17.43 -11.88
N GLU A 126 -3.11 16.17 -11.57
CA GLU A 126 -3.18 15.06 -12.52
C GLU A 126 -4.54 14.36 -12.52
N MET A 127 -5.45 14.73 -11.62
CA MET A 127 -6.71 14.02 -11.40
C MET A 127 -7.58 13.96 -12.65
N GLU A 128 -7.62 15.04 -13.43
CA GLU A 128 -8.30 15.08 -14.72
C GLU A 128 -7.74 14.05 -15.70
N ALA A 129 -6.41 13.91 -15.76
CA ALA A 129 -5.76 12.92 -16.62
C ALA A 129 -6.05 11.49 -16.14
N VAL A 130 -6.10 11.27 -14.82
CA VAL A 130 -6.46 9.99 -14.20
C VAL A 130 -7.89 9.60 -14.58
N TRP A 131 -8.86 10.51 -14.47
CA TRP A 131 -10.24 10.25 -14.87
C TRP A 131 -10.40 10.03 -16.38
N ASN A 132 -9.65 10.77 -17.20
CA ASN A 132 -9.60 10.54 -18.64
C ASN A 132 -8.96 9.19 -19.04
N SER A 133 -8.25 8.54 -18.12
CA SER A 133 -7.69 7.20 -18.34
C SER A 133 -8.68 6.06 -18.12
N VAL A 134 -9.87 6.36 -17.57
CA VAL A 134 -10.93 5.38 -17.33
C VAL A 134 -11.39 4.76 -18.64
N LYS A 135 -11.42 3.42 -18.68
CA LYS A 135 -11.93 2.66 -19.83
C LYS A 135 -13.05 1.76 -19.34
N ASP A 136 -14.19 1.79 -20.04
CA ASP A 136 -15.33 0.90 -19.74
C ASP A 136 -15.81 1.03 -18.27
N GLY A 137 -15.81 2.25 -17.73
CA GLY A 137 -16.20 2.51 -16.34
C GLY A 137 -15.23 1.93 -15.29
N ARG A 138 -13.99 1.58 -15.69
CA ARG A 138 -12.97 1.02 -14.79
C ARG A 138 -11.71 1.88 -14.76
N LEU A 139 -11.25 2.18 -13.56
CA LEU A 139 -9.95 2.82 -13.28
C LEU A 139 -9.02 1.79 -12.64
N THR A 140 -7.75 1.76 -13.03
CA THR A 140 -6.75 0.92 -12.35
C THR A 140 -5.68 1.79 -11.71
N LEU A 141 -5.54 1.67 -10.40
CA LEU A 141 -4.55 2.36 -9.59
C LEU A 141 -3.64 1.35 -8.91
N TRP A 142 -2.43 1.79 -8.57
CA TRP A 142 -1.49 1.06 -7.73
C TRP A 142 -1.29 1.85 -6.46
N CYS A 143 -1.49 1.20 -5.33
CA CYS A 143 -1.23 1.78 -4.03
C CYS A 143 0.05 1.17 -3.47
N SER A 144 0.89 2.00 -2.86
CA SER A 144 2.01 1.56 -2.04
C SER A 144 1.96 2.28 -0.71
N VAL A 145 2.35 1.58 0.36
CA VAL A 145 2.64 2.24 1.62
C VAL A 145 3.97 2.94 1.44
N THR A 146 3.97 4.26 1.45
CA THR A 146 5.18 4.98 1.77
C THR A 146 5.40 4.75 3.25
N GLU A 147 6.38 3.91 3.58
CA GLU A 147 6.99 3.97 4.90
C GLU A 147 7.22 5.46 5.18
N ASP A 148 6.64 5.93 6.28
CA ASP A 148 6.70 7.33 6.67
C ASP A 148 8.09 7.85 6.31
N LYS A 149 8.21 9.06 5.76
CA LYS A 149 9.44 9.84 5.88
C LYS A 149 9.74 10.19 7.36
N ARG A 150 9.38 9.32 8.32
CA ARG A 150 10.22 9.09 9.48
C ARG A 150 11.52 8.63 8.86
N VAL A 151 12.46 9.55 8.75
CA VAL A 151 13.89 9.23 8.71
C VAL A 151 14.05 7.93 9.51
N PRO A 152 14.60 6.85 8.93
CA PRO A 152 14.77 5.61 9.67
C PRO A 152 15.47 6.04 10.95
N HIS A 153 14.77 6.01 12.08
CA HIS A 153 15.39 6.53 13.28
C HIS A 153 16.43 5.47 13.60
N GLU A 154 17.67 5.78 13.26
CA GLU A 154 18.74 4.82 13.32
C GLU A 154 18.91 4.51 14.81
N LYS A 155 18.68 3.24 15.15
CA LYS A 155 18.83 2.80 16.53
C LYS A 155 20.29 2.44 16.69
N VAL A 156 20.95 3.13 17.60
CA VAL A 156 22.35 2.90 17.92
C VAL A 156 22.49 2.53 19.38
N VAL A 157 23.44 1.66 19.71
CA VAL A 157 23.73 1.28 21.09
C VAL A 157 24.96 2.01 21.59
N ALA A 158 24.87 2.56 22.80
CA ALA A 158 26.01 3.14 23.47
C ALA A 158 27.03 2.07 23.88
N LEU A 159 28.23 2.09 23.29
CA LEU A 159 29.35 1.21 23.65
C LEU A 159 29.97 1.58 24.99
N TYR A 160 29.87 2.85 25.39
CA TYR A 160 30.41 3.37 26.64
C TYR A 160 29.39 4.29 27.33
N SER A 161 29.58 4.50 28.62
CA SER A 161 28.82 5.51 29.36
C SER A 161 29.38 6.90 29.06
N TYR A 162 28.50 7.87 28.88
CA TYR A 162 28.86 9.27 28.64
C TYR A 162 28.10 10.17 29.63
N ASP A 163 28.86 10.92 30.41
CA ASP A 163 28.35 11.96 31.31
C ASP A 163 28.63 13.32 30.66
N SER A 164 27.59 14.12 30.44
CA SER A 164 27.71 15.37 29.69
C SER A 164 28.46 16.42 30.49
N THR A 165 29.33 17.15 29.80
CA THR A 165 30.00 18.34 30.36
C THR A 165 29.26 19.63 29.96
N THR A 166 28.47 19.58 28.89
CA THR A 166 27.61 20.68 28.43
C THR A 166 26.13 20.35 28.62
N PRO A 167 25.25 21.34 28.83
CA PRO A 167 23.81 21.10 29.04
C PRO A 167 23.08 20.68 27.76
N GLU A 168 23.73 20.77 26.61
CA GLU A 168 23.16 20.42 25.31
C GLU A 168 23.39 18.95 24.95
N ASP A 169 24.35 18.28 25.60
CA ASP A 169 24.67 16.88 25.32
C ASP A 169 23.75 15.91 26.09
N LEU A 170 23.42 14.80 25.43
CA LEU A 170 22.64 13.72 26.03
C LEU A 170 23.52 12.86 26.93
N VAL A 171 23.11 12.69 28.19
CA VAL A 171 23.72 11.73 29.12
C VAL A 171 23.13 10.33 28.88
N PHE A 172 24.00 9.33 28.72
CA PHE A 172 23.60 7.93 28.52
C PHE A 172 24.61 6.96 29.14
N LYS A 173 24.17 5.75 29.47
CA LYS A 173 25.03 4.67 29.99
C LYS A 173 25.27 3.61 28.91
N GLN A 174 26.37 2.86 29.06
CA GLN A 174 26.68 1.72 28.20
C GLN A 174 25.48 0.76 28.09
N GLY A 175 25.18 0.31 26.88
CA GLY A 175 24.03 -0.53 26.54
C GLY A 175 22.72 0.23 26.34
N ASN A 176 22.69 1.56 26.49
CA ASN A 176 21.50 2.34 26.16
C ASN A 176 21.26 2.37 24.64
N VAL A 177 20.00 2.18 24.25
CA VAL A 177 19.56 2.34 22.86
C VAL A 177 19.15 3.80 22.65
N ILE A 178 19.81 4.46 21.71
CA ILE A 178 19.59 5.85 21.32
C ILE A 178 18.92 5.86 19.95
N THR A 179 17.99 6.80 19.80
CA THR A 179 17.21 7.00 18.58
C THR A 179 17.71 8.29 17.94
N VAL A 180 18.32 8.18 16.76
CA VAL A 180 18.91 9.29 16.00
C VAL A 180 17.95 9.77 14.92
#